data_AF-A0A2E3TM10-F1
#
_entry.id   AF-A0A2E3TM10-F1
#
_cell.length_a   1.000
_cell.length_b   1.000
_cell.length_c   1.000
_cell.angle_alpha   90.00
_cell.angle_beta   90.00
_cell.angle_gamma   90.00
#
_symmetry.space_group_name_H-M   'P 1'
#
loop_
_entity.id
_entity.type
_entity.pdbx_description
1 polymer ?
#
loop_
_entity_poly.entity_id
_entity_poly.type
_entity_poly.pdbx_seq_one_letter_code
_entity_poly.pdbx_strand_id
1 'polypeptide(L)'
;MPKKKFNDYKVADINLAEYGKKEILIAESEMPGLMSLRKKYKDSKPLSGARITGSLHMTVQTAMLIQTLELLGAKVRWASCNVFSTQDHAAAAIASNGTPVYAVKGESLEEYWEYTDKILDWGNGKGPNLILDDGGDATLFIHLGLKAESNPKILEKRPDSLEESILFKQLKKSLKKDPKRFSRIANHILGVSEETTTGVHRLYKMQERGELLFPAINVNDSVTKSKFDNLYGCRHSLVDAIMRATDIMISGKVAVVAGYGDVGKGSVQSLKGQGARIIVTE
;
A
#
# COMPACT_ATOMS: atom_id res chain seq x y z
N MET A 1 -7.06 -14.87 -32.49
CA MET A 1 -5.76 -14.19 -32.32
C MET A 1 -5.24 -14.54 -30.93
N PRO A 2 -4.00 -15.04 -30.77
CA PRO A 2 -3.44 -15.25 -29.44
C PRO A 2 -3.40 -13.91 -28.71
N LYS A 3 -3.97 -13.82 -27.51
CA LYS A 3 -3.91 -12.61 -26.67
C LYS A 3 -2.44 -12.23 -26.50
N LYS A 4 -2.08 -11.01 -26.88
CA LYS A 4 -0.73 -10.46 -26.68
C LYS A 4 -0.35 -10.66 -25.20
N LYS A 5 0.77 -11.33 -24.93
CA LYS A 5 1.21 -11.62 -23.56
C LYS A 5 1.40 -10.30 -22.81
N PHE A 6 0.57 -10.06 -21.80
CA PHE A 6 0.72 -8.92 -20.89
C PHE A 6 2.00 -9.14 -20.08
N ASN A 7 2.91 -8.15 -20.08
CA ASN A 7 4.23 -8.26 -19.44
C ASN A 7 4.55 -7.04 -18.54
N ASP A 8 3.56 -6.18 -18.27
CA ASP A 8 3.72 -4.98 -17.44
C ASP A 8 3.41 -5.31 -15.98
N TYR A 9 4.20 -6.22 -15.41
CA TYR A 9 4.12 -6.65 -14.02
C TYR A 9 5.46 -7.24 -13.55
N LYS A 10 5.65 -7.31 -12.24
CA LYS A 10 6.72 -8.04 -11.57
C LYS A 10 6.14 -8.69 -10.31
N VAL A 11 5.91 -9.99 -10.39
CA VAL A 11 5.40 -10.85 -9.30
C VAL A 11 6.31 -12.06 -9.15
N ALA A 12 6.26 -12.75 -8.00
CA ALA A 12 7.16 -13.87 -7.73
C ALA A 12 7.01 -15.02 -8.73
N ASP A 13 5.77 -15.48 -8.92
CA ASP A 13 5.42 -16.54 -9.86
C ASP A 13 3.98 -16.36 -10.37
N ILE A 14 3.84 -16.13 -11.68
CA ILE A 14 2.54 -15.94 -12.31
C ILE A 14 1.67 -17.20 -12.30
N ASN A 15 2.26 -18.38 -12.13
CA ASN A 15 1.53 -19.65 -12.09
C ASN A 15 0.71 -19.82 -10.79
N LEU A 16 0.96 -19.00 -9.77
CA LEU A 16 0.16 -18.96 -8.54
C LEU A 16 -1.22 -18.31 -8.73
N ALA A 17 -1.52 -17.77 -9.92
CA ALA A 17 -2.76 -17.05 -10.18
C ALA A 17 -4.03 -17.86 -9.89
N GLU A 18 -4.06 -19.16 -10.25
CA GLU A 18 -5.24 -20.00 -9.98
C GLU A 18 -5.45 -20.25 -8.50
N TYR A 19 -4.38 -20.35 -7.70
CA TYR A 19 -4.50 -20.41 -6.25
C TYR A 19 -5.04 -19.09 -5.70
N GLY A 20 -4.47 -17.96 -6.11
CA GLY A 20 -4.93 -16.66 -5.64
C GLY A 20 -6.39 -16.36 -5.99
N LYS A 21 -6.85 -16.76 -7.18
CA LYS A 21 -8.27 -16.63 -7.56
C LYS A 21 -9.20 -17.40 -6.61
N LYS A 22 -8.80 -18.58 -6.14
CA LYS A 22 -9.59 -19.35 -5.17
C LYS A 22 -9.69 -18.65 -3.82
N GLU A 23 -8.60 -18.08 -3.32
CA GLU A 23 -8.64 -17.33 -2.05
C GLU A 23 -9.41 -16.01 -2.18
N ILE A 24 -9.28 -15.32 -3.31
CA ILE A 24 -10.07 -14.12 -3.62
C ILE A 24 -11.57 -14.46 -3.62
N LEU A 25 -11.97 -15.61 -4.18
CA LEU A 25 -13.36 -16.06 -4.16
C LEU A 25 -13.87 -16.32 -2.74
N ILE A 26 -13.04 -16.86 -1.85
CA ILE A 26 -13.40 -17.04 -0.43
C ILE A 26 -13.50 -15.67 0.26
N ALA A 27 -12.55 -14.76 0.00
CA ALA A 27 -12.58 -13.42 0.57
C ALA A 27 -13.81 -12.60 0.13
N GLU A 28 -14.39 -12.92 -1.03
CA GLU A 28 -15.61 -12.27 -1.52
C GLU A 28 -16.78 -12.37 -0.53
N SER A 29 -16.98 -13.55 0.10
CA SER A 29 -18.05 -13.72 1.09
C SER A 29 -17.79 -12.98 2.40
N GLU A 30 -16.52 -12.74 2.73
CA GLU A 30 -16.08 -12.06 3.95
C GLU A 30 -15.96 -10.53 3.79
N MET A 31 -16.19 -9.99 2.58
CA MET A 31 -16.07 -8.55 2.29
C MET A 31 -17.39 -7.93 1.80
N PRO A 32 -18.49 -8.03 2.56
CA PRO A 32 -19.82 -7.57 2.13
C PRO A 32 -19.88 -6.06 1.86
N GLY A 33 -19.03 -5.25 2.50
CA GLY A 33 -18.93 -3.82 2.24
C GLY A 33 -18.50 -3.51 0.81
N LEU A 34 -17.43 -4.17 0.33
CA LEU A 34 -16.98 -4.04 -1.06
C LEU A 34 -18.03 -4.60 -2.03
N MET A 35 -18.68 -5.73 -1.69
CA MET A 35 -19.73 -6.31 -2.53
C MET A 35 -20.95 -5.40 -2.69
N SER A 36 -21.33 -4.71 -1.61
CA SER A 36 -22.38 -3.71 -1.65
C SER A 36 -22.00 -2.54 -2.58
N LEU A 37 -20.76 -2.04 -2.50
CA LEU A 37 -20.28 -0.97 -3.40
C LEU A 37 -20.28 -1.41 -4.86
N ARG A 38 -19.79 -2.63 -5.15
CA ARG A 38 -19.84 -3.22 -6.49
C ARG A 38 -21.28 -3.27 -6.99
N LYS A 39 -22.22 -3.83 -6.21
CA LYS A 39 -23.63 -3.91 -6.58
C LYS A 39 -24.25 -2.55 -6.84
N LYS A 40 -23.94 -1.56 -6.00
CA LYS A 40 -24.52 -0.22 -6.06
C LYS A 40 -24.00 0.61 -7.24
N TYR A 41 -22.72 0.49 -7.57
CA TYR A 41 -22.05 1.42 -8.50
C TYR A 41 -21.50 0.78 -9.78
N LYS A 42 -21.67 -0.53 -9.99
CA LYS A 42 -21.21 -1.23 -11.21
C LYS A 42 -21.74 -0.61 -12.51
N ASP A 43 -22.97 -0.09 -12.52
CA ASP A 43 -23.62 0.41 -13.73
C ASP A 43 -23.25 1.88 -13.98
N SER A 44 -23.12 2.68 -12.93
CA SER A 44 -22.74 4.09 -13.04
C SER A 44 -21.24 4.32 -13.27
N LYS A 45 -20.39 3.33 -12.96
CA LYS A 45 -18.93 3.36 -13.12
C LYS A 45 -18.29 4.71 -12.73
N PRO A 46 -18.43 5.13 -11.46
CA PRO A 46 -18.05 6.48 -11.03
C PRO A 46 -16.55 6.76 -11.15
N LEU A 47 -15.71 5.72 -11.27
CA LEU A 47 -14.26 5.84 -11.43
C LEU A 47 -13.82 5.79 -12.90
N SER A 48 -14.75 5.89 -13.85
CA SER A 48 -14.42 5.95 -15.28
C SER A 48 -13.44 7.08 -15.57
N GLY A 49 -12.29 6.74 -16.19
CA GLY A 49 -11.21 7.68 -16.48
C GLY A 49 -10.19 7.86 -15.34
N ALA A 50 -10.43 7.28 -14.17
CA ALA A 50 -9.44 7.24 -13.10
C ALA A 50 -8.23 6.37 -13.47
N ARG A 51 -7.04 6.87 -13.13
CA ARG A 51 -5.75 6.17 -13.15
C ARG A 51 -5.26 6.14 -11.71
N ILE A 52 -5.56 5.04 -11.04
CA ILE A 52 -5.34 4.87 -9.61
C ILE A 52 -4.03 4.12 -9.40
N THR A 53 -3.06 4.78 -8.79
CA THR A 53 -1.86 4.13 -8.28
C THR A 53 -2.09 3.74 -6.81
N GLY A 54 -1.92 2.46 -6.48
CA GLY A 54 -1.99 1.96 -5.12
C GLY A 54 -0.62 1.57 -4.58
N SER A 55 -0.32 2.00 -3.35
CA SER A 55 0.85 1.62 -2.56
C SER A 55 0.36 1.14 -1.19
N LEU A 56 -0.03 -0.13 -1.15
CA LEU A 56 -0.77 -0.79 -0.07
C LEU A 56 -0.36 -2.25 -0.05
N HIS A 57 -0.36 -2.91 1.10
CA HIS A 57 -0.01 -4.32 1.22
C HIS A 57 -0.69 -5.17 0.13
N MET A 58 0.09 -5.87 -0.70
CA MET A 58 -0.46 -6.67 -1.81
C MET A 58 -0.95 -8.04 -1.34
N THR A 59 -2.14 -8.06 -0.74
CA THR A 59 -2.80 -9.25 -0.15
C THR A 59 -4.04 -9.69 -0.94
N VAL A 60 -4.65 -10.80 -0.55
CA VAL A 60 -5.97 -11.25 -1.04
C VAL A 60 -7.05 -10.19 -0.80
N GLN A 61 -7.03 -9.51 0.34
CA GLN A 61 -7.99 -8.45 0.67
C GLN A 61 -7.80 -7.24 -0.24
N THR A 62 -6.55 -6.85 -0.50
CA THR A 62 -6.22 -5.78 -1.44
C THR A 62 -6.57 -6.16 -2.88
N ALA A 63 -6.41 -7.43 -3.26
CA ALA A 63 -6.88 -7.91 -4.57
C ALA A 63 -8.39 -7.70 -4.75
N MET A 64 -9.20 -7.90 -3.70
CA MET A 64 -10.64 -7.58 -3.72
C MET A 64 -10.92 -6.08 -3.84
N LEU A 65 -10.12 -5.23 -3.20
CA LEU A 65 -10.17 -3.78 -3.37
C LEU A 65 -9.86 -3.38 -4.82
N ILE A 66 -8.75 -3.86 -5.39
CA ILE A 66 -8.32 -3.59 -6.77
C ILE A 66 -9.44 -3.95 -7.76
N GLN A 67 -9.96 -5.18 -7.69
CA GLN A 67 -11.04 -5.62 -8.57
C GLN A 67 -12.32 -4.80 -8.39
N THR A 68 -12.57 -4.28 -7.18
CA THR A 68 -13.69 -3.35 -6.95
C THR A 68 -13.46 -2.04 -7.69
N LEU A 69 -12.29 -1.43 -7.55
CA LEU A 69 -11.95 -0.18 -8.24
C LEU A 69 -12.07 -0.32 -9.77
N GLU A 70 -11.55 -1.42 -10.32
CA GLU A 70 -11.63 -1.73 -11.74
C GLU A 70 -13.08 -1.94 -12.22
N LEU A 71 -13.88 -2.69 -11.47
CA LEU A 71 -15.31 -2.87 -11.78
C LEU A 71 -16.05 -1.53 -11.81
N LEU A 72 -15.69 -0.61 -10.91
CA LEU A 72 -16.24 0.73 -10.83
C LEU A 72 -15.67 1.70 -11.89
N GLY A 73 -14.82 1.23 -12.80
CA GLY A 73 -14.37 1.95 -14.00
C GLY A 73 -12.94 2.47 -13.97
N ALA A 74 -12.20 2.26 -12.86
CA ALA A 74 -10.82 2.71 -12.77
C ALA A 74 -9.88 1.85 -13.63
N LYS A 75 -8.76 2.44 -14.06
CA LYS A 75 -7.54 1.68 -14.34
C LYS A 75 -6.67 1.72 -13.10
N VAL A 76 -6.00 0.62 -12.80
CA VAL A 76 -5.21 0.46 -11.57
C VAL A 76 -3.77 0.04 -11.87
N ARG A 77 -2.80 0.54 -11.10
CA ARG A 77 -1.41 0.04 -11.00
C ARG A 77 -1.06 -0.11 -9.53
N TRP A 78 -0.34 -1.16 -9.14
CA TRP A 78 -0.16 -1.47 -7.71
C TRP A 78 1.26 -1.93 -7.34
N ALA A 79 1.75 -1.48 -6.19
CA ALA A 79 2.90 -2.02 -5.49
C ALA A 79 2.55 -2.19 -4.01
N SER A 80 3.33 -3.04 -3.33
CA SER A 80 3.20 -3.21 -1.88
C SER A 80 3.84 -2.03 -1.14
N CYS A 81 3.31 -1.64 0.02
CA CYS A 81 3.93 -0.67 0.94
C CYS A 81 4.90 -1.30 1.95
N ASN A 82 5.15 -2.62 1.83
CA ASN A 82 6.10 -3.31 2.69
C ASN A 82 6.69 -4.56 2.03
N VAL A 83 8.00 -4.71 2.15
CA VAL A 83 8.81 -5.77 1.50
C VAL A 83 8.41 -7.21 1.82
N PHE A 84 7.73 -7.48 2.95
CA PHE A 84 7.35 -8.84 3.36
C PHE A 84 5.85 -9.11 3.36
N SER A 85 5.05 -8.09 3.06
CA SER A 85 3.59 -8.14 3.21
C SER A 85 2.86 -8.76 2.02
N THR A 86 3.51 -8.82 0.85
CA THR A 86 2.93 -9.38 -0.36
C THR A 86 2.53 -10.84 -0.15
N GLN A 87 1.33 -11.20 -0.59
CA GLN A 87 0.91 -12.57 -0.79
C GLN A 87 1.03 -12.88 -2.29
N ASP A 88 2.08 -13.63 -2.66
CA ASP A 88 2.47 -13.77 -4.07
C ASP A 88 1.37 -14.36 -4.97
N HIS A 89 0.52 -15.23 -4.43
CA HIS A 89 -0.63 -15.77 -5.16
C HIS A 89 -1.69 -14.71 -5.46
N ALA A 90 -1.91 -13.75 -4.54
CA ALA A 90 -2.83 -12.63 -4.76
C ALA A 90 -2.27 -11.68 -5.82
N ALA A 91 -0.98 -11.34 -5.72
CA ALA A 91 -0.28 -10.55 -6.73
C ALA A 91 -0.37 -11.20 -8.12
N ALA A 92 -0.10 -12.51 -8.21
CA ALA A 92 -0.20 -13.28 -9.44
C ALA A 92 -1.63 -13.31 -10.01
N ALA A 93 -2.65 -13.48 -9.16
CA ALA A 93 -4.05 -13.48 -9.60
C ALA A 93 -4.44 -12.15 -10.24
N ILE A 94 -4.08 -11.03 -9.63
CA ILE A 94 -4.32 -9.68 -10.17
C ILE A 94 -3.52 -9.43 -11.46
N ALA A 95 -2.22 -9.76 -11.47
CA ALA A 95 -1.38 -9.62 -12.65
C ALA A 95 -1.89 -10.45 -13.84
N SER A 96 -2.38 -11.69 -13.58
CA SER A 96 -2.92 -12.57 -14.63
C SER A 96 -4.18 -12.02 -15.31
N ASN A 97 -4.90 -11.11 -14.65
CA ASN A 97 -6.07 -10.42 -15.19
C ASN A 97 -5.71 -9.18 -16.03
N GLY A 98 -4.41 -8.85 -16.15
CA GLY A 98 -3.92 -7.73 -16.95
C GLY A 98 -3.74 -6.43 -16.17
N THR A 99 -3.80 -6.48 -14.84
CA THR A 99 -3.54 -5.33 -13.96
C THR A 99 -2.05 -5.25 -13.63
N PRO A 100 -1.38 -4.10 -13.85
CA PRO A 100 0.02 -3.94 -13.48
C PRO A 100 0.26 -4.04 -11.97
N VAL A 101 0.99 -5.07 -11.55
CA VAL A 101 1.39 -5.31 -10.16
C VAL A 101 2.90 -5.47 -10.08
N TYR A 102 3.53 -4.70 -9.21
CA TYR A 102 4.96 -4.75 -8.90
C TYR A 102 5.10 -5.03 -7.40
N ALA A 103 5.02 -6.30 -7.05
CA ALA A 103 5.03 -6.74 -5.66
C ALA A 103 5.48 -8.19 -5.55
N VAL A 104 6.44 -8.45 -4.68
CA VAL A 104 7.02 -9.77 -4.38
C VAL A 104 7.20 -9.89 -2.86
N LYS A 105 6.96 -11.05 -2.28
CA LYS A 105 7.33 -11.26 -0.88
C LYS A 105 8.84 -11.42 -0.73
N GLY A 106 9.46 -10.60 0.12
CA GLY A 106 10.89 -10.61 0.35
C GLY A 106 11.68 -9.72 -0.62
N GLU A 107 11.09 -8.60 -1.03
CA GLU A 107 11.79 -7.56 -1.79
C GLU A 107 13.04 -7.04 -1.06
N SER A 108 14.06 -6.71 -1.84
CA SER A 108 15.09 -5.76 -1.40
C SER A 108 14.52 -4.33 -1.32
N LEU A 109 15.15 -3.46 -0.53
CA LEU A 109 14.75 -2.04 -0.48
C LEU A 109 14.94 -1.34 -1.84
N GLU A 110 15.90 -1.77 -2.66
CA GLU A 110 16.06 -1.30 -4.02
C GLU A 110 14.88 -1.67 -4.92
N GLU A 111 14.40 -2.92 -4.83
CA GLU A 111 13.21 -3.36 -5.56
C GLU A 111 11.96 -2.62 -5.08
N TYR A 112 11.79 -2.43 -3.78
CA TYR A 112 10.68 -1.68 -3.19
C TYR A 112 10.52 -0.28 -3.80
N TRP A 113 11.61 0.50 -3.81
CA TRP A 113 11.60 1.85 -4.38
C TRP A 113 11.54 1.83 -5.92
N GLU A 114 12.12 0.83 -6.58
CA GLU A 114 11.92 0.66 -8.02
C GLU A 114 10.46 0.37 -8.36
N TYR A 115 9.78 -0.49 -7.59
CA TYR A 115 8.38 -0.85 -7.80
C TYR A 115 7.46 0.35 -7.54
N THR A 116 7.71 1.09 -6.46
CA THR A 116 7.05 2.38 -6.19
C THR A 116 7.18 3.34 -7.37
N ASP A 117 8.38 3.44 -7.96
CA ASP A 117 8.61 4.26 -9.15
C ASP A 117 7.86 3.73 -10.39
N LYS A 118 7.77 2.41 -10.58
CA LYS A 118 7.09 1.77 -11.72
C LYS A 118 5.58 1.96 -11.71
N ILE A 119 4.95 1.96 -10.54
CA ILE A 119 3.49 2.12 -10.42
C ILE A 119 3.03 3.56 -10.65
N LEU A 120 3.96 4.52 -10.56
CA LEU A 120 3.74 5.92 -10.90
C LEU A 120 3.92 6.23 -12.40
N ASP A 121 4.56 5.33 -13.17
CA ASP A 121 4.73 5.46 -14.62
C ASP A 121 3.52 4.84 -15.35
N TRP A 122 2.60 5.68 -15.84
CA TRP A 122 1.43 5.25 -16.61
C TRP A 122 1.68 5.26 -18.13
N GLY A 123 2.94 5.44 -18.55
CA GLY A 123 3.34 5.53 -19.94
C GLY A 123 2.96 6.87 -20.58
N ASN A 124 3.61 7.18 -21.71
CA ASN A 124 3.37 8.41 -22.48
C ASN A 124 3.48 9.71 -21.64
N GLY A 125 4.37 9.72 -20.66
CA GLY A 125 4.56 10.84 -19.73
C GLY A 125 3.42 11.07 -18.74
N LYS A 126 2.43 10.16 -18.66
CA LYS A 126 1.31 10.26 -17.73
C LYS A 126 1.67 9.64 -16.38
N GLY A 127 1.06 10.17 -15.32
CA GLY A 127 1.01 9.57 -13.99
C GLY A 127 -0.42 9.27 -13.54
N PRO A 128 -0.58 8.86 -12.27
CA PRO A 128 -1.90 8.71 -11.67
C PRO A 128 -2.66 10.04 -11.65
N ASN A 129 -3.99 9.96 -11.57
CA ASN A 129 -4.81 11.09 -11.13
C ASN A 129 -5.40 10.90 -9.74
N LEU A 130 -5.28 9.69 -9.16
CA LEU A 130 -5.66 9.39 -7.79
C LEU A 130 -4.63 8.42 -7.19
N ILE A 131 -4.38 8.56 -5.90
CA ILE A 131 -3.46 7.70 -5.15
C ILE A 131 -4.22 7.05 -3.98
N LEU A 132 -3.99 5.76 -3.79
CA LEU A 132 -4.33 5.04 -2.56
C LEU A 132 -3.01 4.66 -1.89
N ASP A 133 -2.73 5.22 -0.73
CA ASP A 133 -1.42 5.10 -0.06
C ASP A 133 -1.62 4.53 1.36
N ASP A 134 -0.62 3.78 1.82
CA ASP A 134 -0.52 3.24 3.17
C ASP A 134 0.90 3.47 3.67
N GLY A 135 1.03 4.37 4.63
CA GLY A 135 2.32 4.82 5.16
C GLY A 135 2.89 6.05 4.45
N GLY A 136 2.36 6.41 3.28
CA GLY A 136 2.65 7.67 2.59
C GLY A 136 3.90 7.65 1.69
N ASP A 137 4.40 6.48 1.29
CA ASP A 137 5.66 6.37 0.53
C ASP A 137 5.50 6.76 -0.95
N ALA A 138 4.38 6.43 -1.60
CA ALA A 138 4.10 6.91 -2.96
C ALA A 138 3.94 8.43 -2.97
N THR A 139 3.26 8.97 -1.95
CA THR A 139 3.10 10.41 -1.74
C THR A 139 4.46 11.08 -1.50
N LEU A 140 5.30 10.53 -0.62
CA LEU A 140 6.66 11.02 -0.35
C LEU A 140 7.50 11.04 -1.62
N PHE A 141 7.46 9.97 -2.42
CA PHE A 141 8.23 9.85 -3.66
C PHE A 141 7.90 10.97 -4.65
N ILE A 142 6.61 11.31 -4.82
CA ILE A 142 6.16 12.41 -5.68
C ILE A 142 6.62 13.77 -5.13
N HIS A 143 6.40 14.03 -3.84
CA HIS A 143 6.74 15.31 -3.23
C HIS A 143 8.25 15.56 -3.27
N LEU A 144 9.05 14.56 -2.90
CA LEU A 144 10.50 14.66 -2.94
C LEU A 144 11.04 14.74 -4.37
N GLY A 145 10.44 13.99 -5.30
CA GLY A 145 10.77 14.06 -6.72
C GLY A 145 10.53 15.44 -7.32
N LEU A 146 9.41 16.10 -7.00
CA LEU A 146 9.12 17.46 -7.46
C LEU A 146 10.09 18.49 -6.86
N LYS A 147 10.39 18.38 -5.57
CA LYS A 147 11.40 19.24 -4.92
C LYS A 147 12.77 19.06 -5.57
N ALA A 148 13.16 17.82 -5.87
CA ALA A 148 14.43 17.50 -6.50
C ALA A 148 14.49 17.93 -7.97
N GLU A 149 13.36 17.94 -8.68
CA GLU A 149 13.25 18.48 -10.03
C GLU A 149 13.62 19.97 -10.07
N SER A 150 13.24 20.73 -9.04
CA SER A 150 13.55 22.16 -8.92
C SER A 150 14.91 22.44 -8.27
N ASN A 151 15.34 21.57 -7.35
CA ASN A 151 16.60 21.67 -6.63
C ASN A 151 17.27 20.30 -6.45
N PRO A 152 18.06 19.83 -7.43
CA PRO A 152 18.67 18.50 -7.38
C PRO A 152 19.59 18.26 -6.17
N LYS A 153 20.14 19.34 -5.58
CA LYS A 153 21.04 19.27 -4.41
C LYS A 153 20.40 18.61 -3.19
N ILE A 154 19.07 18.57 -3.09
CA ILE A 154 18.41 17.88 -1.96
C ILE A 154 18.72 16.39 -1.93
N LEU A 155 18.98 15.77 -3.10
CA LEU A 155 19.35 14.36 -3.21
C LEU A 155 20.86 14.13 -3.04
N GLU A 156 21.65 15.19 -2.88
CA GLU A 156 23.10 15.14 -2.63
C GLU A 156 23.44 15.24 -1.14
N LYS A 157 22.44 15.55 -0.30
CA LYS A 157 22.59 15.55 1.15
C LYS A 157 22.98 14.16 1.65
N ARG A 158 23.72 14.13 2.77
CA ARG A 158 24.01 12.88 3.49
C ARG A 158 22.68 12.26 3.94
N PRO A 159 22.35 11.03 3.52
CA PRO A 159 21.15 10.35 3.98
C PRO A 159 21.25 9.99 5.47
N ASP A 160 20.13 10.05 6.16
CA ASP A 160 19.97 9.68 7.56
C ASP A 160 19.87 8.15 7.75
N SER A 161 19.51 7.42 6.69
CA SER A 161 19.37 5.95 6.72
C SER A 161 19.82 5.29 5.41
N LEU A 162 20.03 3.97 5.47
CA LEU A 162 20.27 3.14 4.28
C LEU A 162 19.11 3.26 3.28
N GLU A 163 17.88 3.17 3.77
CA GLU A 163 16.68 3.26 2.93
C GLU A 163 16.57 4.61 2.24
N GLU A 164 16.85 5.71 2.94
CA GLU A 164 16.84 7.05 2.33
C GLU A 164 17.90 7.17 1.23
N SER A 165 19.07 6.56 1.42
CA SER A 165 20.10 6.53 0.37
C SER A 165 19.62 5.81 -0.91
N ILE A 166 18.84 4.74 -0.76
CA ILE A 166 18.25 3.97 -1.85
C ILE A 166 17.14 4.79 -2.54
N LEU A 167 16.26 5.42 -1.76
CA LEU A 167 15.24 6.35 -2.25
C LEU A 167 15.87 7.47 -3.10
N PHE A 168 16.92 8.13 -2.59
CA PHE A 168 17.60 9.20 -3.32
C PHE A 168 18.23 8.69 -4.63
N LYS A 169 18.84 7.50 -4.60
CA LYS A 169 19.40 6.85 -5.78
C LYS A 169 18.32 6.57 -6.83
N GLN A 170 17.15 6.07 -6.41
CA GLN A 170 16.03 5.81 -7.32
C GLN A 170 15.44 7.10 -7.89
N LEU A 171 15.27 8.16 -7.08
CA LEU A 171 14.83 9.46 -7.56
C LEU A 171 15.80 10.07 -8.58
N LYS A 172 17.11 9.96 -8.35
CA LYS A 172 18.13 10.38 -9.34
C LYS A 172 17.99 9.59 -10.65
N LYS A 173 17.78 8.27 -10.58
CA LYS A 173 17.54 7.41 -11.76
C LYS A 173 16.28 7.85 -12.51
N SER A 174 15.20 8.13 -11.79
CA SER A 174 13.91 8.60 -12.34
C SER A 174 14.04 9.96 -13.03
N LEU A 175 14.64 10.96 -12.36
CA LEU A 175 14.87 12.30 -12.91
C LEU A 175 15.83 12.31 -14.10
N LYS A 176 16.85 11.43 -14.10
CA LYS A 176 17.75 11.28 -15.26
C LYS A 176 17.00 10.76 -16.49
N LYS A 177 16.02 9.87 -16.31
CA LYS A 177 15.17 9.34 -17.39
C LYS A 177 14.20 10.39 -17.91
N ASP A 178 13.57 11.16 -17.03
CA ASP A 178 12.62 12.21 -17.39
C ASP A 178 12.71 13.38 -16.40
N PRO A 179 13.45 14.46 -16.74
CA PRO A 179 13.67 15.59 -15.85
C PRO A 179 12.42 16.44 -15.57
N LYS A 180 11.29 16.20 -16.24
CA LYS A 180 10.02 16.93 -16.05
C LYS A 180 8.89 16.03 -15.59
N ARG A 181 9.24 14.83 -15.10
CA ARG A 181 8.27 13.81 -14.73
C ARG A 181 7.37 14.26 -13.59
N PHE A 182 7.95 14.77 -12.50
CA PHE A 182 7.21 14.96 -11.26
C PHE A 182 6.32 16.20 -11.32
N SER A 183 6.78 17.29 -11.96
CA SER A 183 5.91 18.45 -12.22
C SER A 183 4.71 18.08 -13.08
N ARG A 184 4.92 17.28 -14.13
CA ARG A 184 3.83 16.78 -14.98
C ARG A 184 2.86 15.87 -14.22
N ILE A 185 3.36 14.96 -13.38
CA ILE A 185 2.49 14.05 -12.60
C ILE A 185 1.72 14.82 -11.52
N ALA A 186 2.39 15.63 -10.72
CA ALA A 186 1.80 16.35 -9.59
C ALA A 186 0.60 17.22 -10.01
N ASN A 187 0.70 17.90 -11.15
CA ASN A 187 -0.37 18.76 -11.69
C ASN A 187 -1.65 18.00 -12.10
N HIS A 188 -1.60 16.67 -12.21
CA HIS A 188 -2.74 15.85 -12.62
C HIS A 188 -3.34 15.01 -11.48
N ILE A 189 -2.73 15.02 -10.29
CA ILE A 189 -3.24 14.30 -9.13
C ILE A 189 -4.37 15.11 -8.50
N LEU A 190 -5.55 14.49 -8.42
CA LEU A 190 -6.75 15.06 -7.81
C LEU A 190 -6.77 14.85 -6.29
N GLY A 191 -6.05 13.85 -5.79
CA GLY A 191 -5.85 13.63 -4.37
C GLY A 191 -5.30 12.25 -4.03
N VAL A 192 -5.04 12.07 -2.74
CA VAL A 192 -4.64 10.80 -2.12
C VAL A 192 -5.63 10.40 -1.02
N SER A 193 -5.89 9.11 -0.88
CA SER A 193 -6.54 8.55 0.32
C SER A 193 -5.51 7.71 1.08
N GLU A 194 -5.26 8.06 2.33
CA GLU A 194 -4.20 7.47 3.16
C GLU A 194 -4.79 6.58 4.27
N GLU A 195 -4.30 5.35 4.33
CA GLU A 195 -4.86 4.27 5.16
C GLU A 195 -4.43 4.34 6.63
N THR A 196 -3.19 4.73 6.94
CA THR A 196 -2.61 4.46 8.27
C THR A 196 -2.21 5.72 9.03
N THR A 197 -2.17 5.61 10.36
CA THR A 197 -1.84 6.71 11.28
C THR A 197 -0.51 7.38 10.92
N THR A 198 0.51 6.59 10.55
CA THR A 198 1.83 7.10 10.18
C THR A 198 1.80 7.95 8.91
N GLY A 199 1.12 7.49 7.87
CA GLY A 199 0.98 8.24 6.62
C GLY A 199 0.15 9.51 6.81
N VAL A 200 -0.94 9.43 7.60
CA VAL A 200 -1.75 10.60 7.98
C VAL A 200 -0.90 11.65 8.70
N HIS A 201 -0.04 11.24 9.63
CA HIS A 201 0.85 12.18 10.32
C HIS A 201 1.86 12.82 9.36
N ARG A 202 2.37 12.09 8.35
CA ARG A 202 3.20 12.67 7.28
C ARG A 202 2.42 13.72 6.47
N LEU A 203 1.15 13.44 6.15
CA LEU A 203 0.27 14.39 5.45
C LEU A 203 0.05 15.68 6.27
N TYR A 204 -0.27 15.57 7.56
CA TYR A 204 -0.40 16.74 8.44
C TYR A 204 0.88 17.57 8.50
N LYS A 205 2.05 16.92 8.66
CA LYS A 205 3.34 17.62 8.61
C LYS A 205 3.59 18.35 7.30
N MET A 206 3.16 17.80 6.16
CA MET A 206 3.25 18.49 4.87
C MET A 206 2.25 19.66 4.80
N GLN A 207 1.03 19.49 5.31
CA GLN A 207 0.02 20.54 5.36
C GLN A 207 0.46 21.72 6.24
N GLU A 208 0.96 21.45 7.45
CA GLU A 208 1.45 22.48 8.39
C GLU A 208 2.60 23.31 7.81
N ARG A 209 3.44 22.69 6.97
CA ARG A 209 4.54 23.37 6.27
C ARG A 209 4.10 24.04 4.95
N GLY A 210 2.84 23.90 4.53
CA GLY A 210 2.35 24.40 3.24
C GLY A 210 2.94 23.67 2.04
N GLU A 211 3.42 22.44 2.22
CA GLU A 211 4.12 21.65 1.19
C GLU A 211 3.25 20.57 0.53
N LEU A 212 2.04 20.32 1.05
CA LEU A 212 1.15 19.30 0.53
C LEU A 212 0.64 19.68 -0.86
N LEU A 213 0.96 18.88 -1.88
CA LEU A 213 0.74 19.23 -3.29
C LEU A 213 -0.71 19.04 -3.78
N PHE A 214 -1.46 18.14 -3.15
CA PHE A 214 -2.82 17.77 -3.56
C PHE A 214 -3.68 17.39 -2.35
N PRO A 215 -5.02 17.45 -2.46
CA PRO A 215 -5.92 17.07 -1.37
C PRO A 215 -5.65 15.66 -0.84
N ALA A 216 -5.84 15.48 0.47
CA ALA A 216 -5.69 14.18 1.11
C ALA A 216 -6.94 13.83 1.95
N ILE A 217 -7.41 12.59 1.81
CA ILE A 217 -8.46 12.02 2.65
C ILE A 217 -7.79 11.10 3.66
N ASN A 218 -7.95 11.44 4.94
CA ASN A 218 -7.57 10.60 6.05
C ASN A 218 -8.59 9.45 6.20
N VAL A 219 -8.25 8.27 5.67
CA VAL A 219 -9.10 7.08 5.79
C VAL A 219 -8.95 6.47 7.19
N ASN A 220 -7.74 6.53 7.76
CA ASN A 220 -7.42 5.95 9.06
C ASN A 220 -8.41 6.38 10.15
N ASP A 221 -8.71 7.67 10.24
CA ASP A 221 -9.52 8.25 11.32
C ASP A 221 -11.02 8.13 11.07
N SER A 222 -11.43 7.46 9.99
CA SER A 222 -12.79 6.94 9.91
C SER A 222 -13.03 6.00 11.10
N VAL A 223 -14.16 6.17 11.78
CA VAL A 223 -14.51 5.35 12.96
C VAL A 223 -14.49 3.86 12.62
N THR A 224 -15.01 3.51 11.45
CA THR A 224 -15.05 2.13 10.93
C THR A 224 -13.69 1.59 10.48
N LYS A 225 -12.62 2.41 10.50
CA LYS A 225 -11.24 2.00 10.24
C LYS A 225 -10.48 1.94 11.56
N SER A 226 -10.13 3.08 12.15
CA SER A 226 -9.34 3.17 13.39
C SER A 226 -9.85 2.26 14.52
N LYS A 227 -11.17 2.22 14.76
CA LYS A 227 -11.76 1.47 15.87
C LYS A 227 -12.09 0.02 15.55
N PHE A 228 -11.87 -0.41 14.31
CA PHE A 228 -12.11 -1.79 13.87
C PHE A 228 -10.84 -2.46 13.37
N ASP A 229 -10.23 -1.92 12.33
CA ASP A 229 -9.02 -2.46 11.71
C ASP A 229 -7.85 -2.45 12.70
N ASN A 230 -7.44 -1.26 13.16
CA ASN A 230 -6.27 -1.13 14.03
C ASN A 230 -6.45 -1.91 15.35
N LEU A 231 -7.70 -2.00 15.84
CA LEU A 231 -8.01 -2.68 17.10
C LEU A 231 -8.21 -4.20 16.91
N TYR A 232 -9.25 -4.60 16.17
CA TYR A 232 -9.64 -5.99 16.03
C TYR A 232 -8.83 -6.74 14.98
N GLY A 233 -8.34 -6.05 13.95
CA GLY A 233 -7.39 -6.59 12.98
C GLY A 233 -6.10 -7.02 13.69
N CYS A 234 -5.46 -6.11 14.44
CA CYS A 234 -4.29 -6.46 15.25
C CYS A 234 -4.59 -7.51 16.34
N ARG A 235 -5.80 -7.51 16.92
CA ARG A 235 -6.23 -8.57 17.85
C ARG A 235 -6.19 -9.97 17.21
N HIS A 236 -6.50 -10.06 15.91
CA HIS A 236 -6.49 -11.32 15.17
C HIS A 236 -5.08 -11.67 14.67
N SER A 237 -4.44 -10.73 13.97
CA SER A 237 -3.22 -11.00 13.20
C SER A 237 -1.94 -11.06 14.03
N LEU A 238 -1.89 -10.41 15.21
CA LEU A 238 -0.67 -10.41 16.03
C LEU A 238 -0.31 -11.82 16.51
N VAL A 239 -1.25 -12.50 17.16
CA VAL A 239 -1.04 -13.86 17.65
C VAL A 239 -0.80 -14.84 16.51
N ASP A 240 -1.53 -14.68 15.40
CA ASP A 240 -1.34 -15.50 14.20
C ASP A 240 0.10 -15.41 13.69
N ALA A 241 0.65 -14.20 13.57
CA ALA A 241 2.03 -14.00 13.15
C ALA A 241 3.05 -14.62 14.13
N ILE A 242 2.86 -14.44 15.44
CA ILE A 242 3.75 -15.02 16.47
C ILE A 242 3.73 -16.55 16.38
N MET A 243 2.54 -17.15 16.29
CA MET A 243 2.37 -18.59 16.21
C MET A 243 3.02 -19.15 14.94
N ARG A 244 2.70 -18.61 13.76
CA ARG A 244 3.31 -19.08 12.49
C ARG A 244 4.83 -18.94 12.47
N ALA A 245 5.38 -17.92 13.14
CA ALA A 245 6.81 -17.65 13.10
C ALA A 245 7.62 -18.48 14.11
N THR A 246 7.00 -18.94 15.21
CA THR A 246 7.76 -19.46 16.35
C THR A 246 7.17 -20.70 17.01
N ASP A 247 5.91 -21.04 16.73
CA ASP A 247 5.13 -22.09 17.41
C ASP A 247 5.15 -21.99 18.95
N ILE A 248 5.52 -20.83 19.50
CA ILE A 248 5.74 -20.68 20.93
C ILE A 248 4.40 -20.66 21.66
N MET A 249 4.29 -21.44 22.74
CA MET A 249 3.16 -21.31 23.66
C MET A 249 3.18 -19.93 24.31
N ILE A 250 2.12 -19.14 24.14
CA ILE A 250 2.05 -17.76 24.70
C ILE A 250 1.61 -17.78 26.17
N SER A 251 0.84 -18.79 26.58
CA SER A 251 0.26 -18.89 27.92
C SER A 251 1.33 -18.95 29.02
N GLY A 252 1.08 -18.21 30.12
CA GLY A 252 1.98 -18.14 31.27
C GLY A 252 3.25 -17.29 31.04
N LYS A 253 3.51 -16.84 29.81
CA LYS A 253 4.65 -15.95 29.52
C LYS A 253 4.34 -14.51 29.88
N VAL A 254 5.41 -13.75 30.06
CA VAL A 254 5.34 -12.28 30.16
C VAL A 254 5.51 -11.71 28.77
N ALA A 255 4.55 -10.89 28.33
CA ALA A 255 4.63 -10.17 27.07
C ALA A 255 4.61 -8.66 27.33
N VAL A 256 5.56 -7.94 26.72
CA VAL A 256 5.62 -6.48 26.78
C VAL A 256 5.01 -5.90 25.51
N VAL A 257 4.05 -5.00 25.64
CA VAL A 257 3.47 -4.25 24.53
C VAL A 257 3.85 -2.77 24.70
N ALA A 258 4.67 -2.25 23.80
CA ALA A 258 5.03 -0.84 23.77
C ALA A 258 4.01 -0.08 22.90
N GLY A 259 3.28 0.87 23.51
CA GLY A 259 2.13 1.52 22.87
C GLY A 259 0.79 0.99 23.38
N TYR A 260 -0.13 1.88 23.76
CA TYR A 260 -1.51 1.58 24.14
C TYR A 260 -2.53 2.45 23.39
N GLY A 261 -2.15 2.92 22.20
CA GLY A 261 -3.09 3.37 21.15
C GLY A 261 -4.01 2.24 20.65
N ASP A 262 -4.72 2.44 19.54
CA ASP A 262 -5.69 1.44 19.05
C ASP A 262 -5.02 0.09 18.70
N VAL A 263 -3.85 0.11 18.05
CA VAL A 263 -3.03 -1.08 17.78
C VAL A 263 -2.59 -1.75 19.08
N GLY A 264 -2.06 -0.98 20.03
CA GLY A 264 -1.62 -1.48 21.34
C GLY A 264 -2.75 -2.17 22.12
N LYS A 265 -3.94 -1.55 22.14
CA LYS A 265 -5.14 -2.16 22.75
C LYS A 265 -5.50 -3.49 22.10
N GLY A 266 -5.43 -3.58 20.77
CA GLY A 266 -5.68 -4.82 20.02
C GLY A 266 -4.67 -5.90 20.35
N SER A 267 -3.40 -5.53 20.34
CA SER A 267 -2.26 -6.39 20.69
C SER A 267 -2.36 -6.96 22.11
N VAL A 268 -2.72 -6.12 23.09
CA VAL A 268 -2.96 -6.57 24.46
C VAL A 268 -4.12 -7.55 24.53
N GLN A 269 -5.24 -7.29 23.85
CA GLN A 269 -6.36 -8.23 23.79
C GLN A 269 -5.94 -9.58 23.16
N SER A 270 -5.15 -9.54 22.09
CA SER A 270 -4.62 -10.72 21.39
C SER A 270 -3.83 -11.63 22.33
N LEU A 271 -2.83 -11.06 23.00
CA LEU A 271 -1.88 -11.80 23.83
C LEU A 271 -2.54 -12.25 25.14
N LYS A 272 -3.36 -11.39 25.76
CA LYS A 272 -4.11 -11.73 26.96
C LYS A 272 -5.10 -12.87 26.69
N GLY A 273 -5.71 -12.90 25.50
CA GLY A 273 -6.60 -13.98 25.06
C GLY A 273 -5.91 -15.36 25.00
N GLN A 274 -4.59 -15.40 24.88
CA GLN A 274 -3.78 -16.62 24.94
C GLN A 274 -3.22 -16.89 26.35
N GLY A 275 -3.62 -16.14 27.38
CA GLY A 275 -3.17 -16.35 28.75
C GLY A 275 -1.78 -15.80 29.07
N ALA A 276 -1.25 -14.86 28.28
CA ALA A 276 -0.03 -14.13 28.65
C ALA A 276 -0.28 -13.11 29.77
N ARG A 277 0.74 -12.90 30.61
CA ARG A 277 0.81 -11.78 31.55
C ARG A 277 1.37 -10.55 30.82
N ILE A 278 0.55 -9.53 30.67
CA ILE A 278 0.88 -8.36 29.85
C ILE A 278 1.50 -7.25 30.70
N ILE A 279 2.58 -6.65 30.19
CA ILE A 279 3.15 -5.38 30.66
C ILE A 279 3.03 -4.38 29.51
N VAL A 280 2.61 -3.16 29.81
CA VAL A 280 2.47 -2.09 28.81
C VAL A 280 3.42 -0.95 29.14
N THR A 281 4.06 -0.37 28.13
CA THR A 281 4.83 0.87 28.23
C THR A 281 4.18 1.94 27.36
N GLU A 282 4.05 3.18 27.86
CA GLU A 282 3.45 4.31 27.14
C GLU A 282 4.24 5.60 27.31
#